data_AF-A0A0C9S3S6-F1
#
_entry.id   AF-A0A0C9S3S6-F1
#
_cell.length_a   1.000
_cell.length_b   1.000
_cell.length_c   1.000
_cell.angle_alpha   90.00
_cell.angle_beta   90.00
_cell.angle_gamma   90.00
#
_symmetry.space_group_name_H-M   'P 1'
#
loop_
_entity.id
_entity.type
_entity.pdbx_description
1 polymer ?
#
loop_
_entity_poly.entity_id
_entity_poly.type
_entity_poly.pdbx_seq_one_letter_code
_entity_poly.pdbx_strand_id
1 'polypeptide(L)'
;MQLSSRAKHLLHCCLCVGLILAFEVFTGGIHLWKFSYDDLDPVEQYGWPWTIVLYLMRLLTVLALPQCICNCLGLLLYNAFPEKVRLKGSPLLAPFICIRVVTRGDYPDLVR
;
A
#
# COMPACT_ATOMS: atom_id res chain seq x y z
N MET A 1 24.99 13.69 0.66
CA MET A 1 24.84 13.06 -0.67
C MET A 1 23.35 13.06 -1.01
N GLN A 2 22.88 13.88 -1.95
CA GLN A 2 21.47 13.86 -2.34
C GLN A 2 21.25 12.71 -3.33
N LEU A 3 20.47 11.69 -2.93
CA LEU A 3 20.10 10.59 -3.82
C LEU A 3 19.20 11.10 -4.96
N SER A 4 19.45 10.66 -6.20
CA SER A 4 18.57 10.95 -7.33
C SER A 4 17.16 10.39 -7.11
N SER A 5 16.15 11.05 -7.67
CA SER A 5 14.76 10.60 -7.75
C SER A 5 14.64 9.13 -8.15
N ARG A 6 15.38 8.71 -9.18
CA ARG A 6 15.35 7.32 -9.68
C ARG A 6 15.89 6.33 -8.64
N ALA A 7 16.92 6.72 -7.90
CA ALA A 7 17.50 5.89 -6.85
C ALA A 7 16.53 5.73 -5.67
N LYS A 8 15.80 6.79 -5.31
CA LYS A 8 14.74 6.72 -4.27
C LYS A 8 13.60 5.81 -4.70
N HIS A 9 13.15 5.91 -5.96
CA HIS A 9 12.11 5.03 -6.50
C HIS A 9 12.56 3.57 -6.54
N LEU A 10 13.80 3.31 -7.00
CA LEU A 10 14.35 1.96 -7.01
C LEU A 10 14.40 1.37 -5.59
N LEU A 11 14.90 2.14 -4.62
CA LEU A 11 14.94 1.71 -3.22
C LEU A 11 13.54 1.40 -2.68
N HIS A 12 12.56 2.24 -2.99
CA HIS A 12 11.16 2.02 -2.63
C HIS A 12 10.62 0.72 -3.24
N CYS A 13 10.83 0.48 -4.53
CA CYS A 13 10.40 -0.75 -5.19
C CYS A 13 11.08 -1.98 -4.59
N CYS A 14 12.40 -1.93 -4.36
CA CYS A 14 13.15 -3.01 -3.72
C CYS A 14 12.61 -3.32 -2.31
N LEU A 15 12.32 -2.29 -1.52
CA LEU A 15 11.79 -2.45 -0.17
C LEU A 15 10.35 -2.98 -0.18
N CYS A 16 9.52 -2.52 -1.11
CA CYS A 16 8.15 -3.01 -1.29
C CYS A 16 8.12 -4.49 -1.67
N VAL A 17 8.90 -4.89 -2.69
CA VAL A 17 9.01 -6.30 -3.11
C VAL A 17 9.63 -7.15 -2.00
N GLY A 18 10.67 -6.66 -1.34
CA GLY A 18 11.31 -7.35 -0.22
C GLY A 18 10.35 -7.58 0.94
N LEU A 19 9.51 -6.60 1.28
CA LEU A 19 8.50 -6.73 2.32
C LEU A 19 7.44 -7.77 1.95
N ILE A 20 6.96 -7.76 0.70
CA ILE A 20 5.99 -8.75 0.19
C ILE A 20 6.58 -10.16 0.31
N LEU A 21 7.78 -10.38 -0.23
CA LEU A 21 8.44 -11.69 -0.19
C LEU A 21 8.71 -12.15 1.25
N ALA A 22 9.17 -11.26 2.12
CA ALA A 22 9.37 -11.60 3.53
C ALA A 22 8.06 -12.05 4.17
N PHE A 23 6.97 -11.30 3.95
CA PHE A 23 5.66 -11.65 4.50
C PHE A 23 5.14 -12.98 3.95
N GLU A 24 5.28 -13.23 2.64
CA GLU A 24 4.89 -14.50 2.01
C GLU A 24 5.68 -15.69 2.55
N VAL A 25 6.98 -15.51 2.83
CA VAL A 25 7.81 -16.56 3.47
C VAL A 25 7.39 -16.78 4.93
N PHE A 26 7.19 -15.71 5.71
CA PHE A 26 6.82 -15.83 7.13
C PHE A 26 5.42 -16.42 7.34
N THR A 27 4.48 -16.10 6.47
CA THR A 27 3.10 -16.64 6.50
C THR A 27 2.97 -18.02 5.88
N GLY A 28 4.03 -18.53 5.25
CA GLY A 28 4.02 -19.81 4.55
C GLY A 28 3.27 -19.78 3.21
N GLY A 29 2.99 -18.59 2.67
CA GLY A 29 2.37 -18.44 1.35
C GLY A 29 3.27 -18.95 0.21
N ILE A 30 4.60 -18.84 0.36
CA ILE A 30 5.55 -19.55 -0.50
C ILE A 30 5.93 -20.87 0.19
N HIS A 31 5.52 -21.97 -0.41
CA HIS A 31 5.80 -23.31 0.09
C HIS A 31 7.25 -23.69 -0.24
N LEU A 32 8.20 -23.20 0.57
CA LEU A 32 9.62 -23.58 0.45
C LEU A 32 9.91 -25.01 0.96
N TRP A 33 8.94 -25.62 1.64
CA TRP A 33 9.04 -26.92 2.28
C TRP A 33 7.88 -27.82 1.86
N LYS A 34 8.06 -29.15 1.96
CA LYS A 34 6.95 -30.10 1.80
C LYS A 34 6.04 -30.00 3.02
N PHE A 35 4.91 -29.35 2.83
CA PHE A 35 3.79 -29.40 3.76
C PHE A 35 2.91 -30.58 3.38
N SER A 36 2.60 -31.44 4.34
CA SER A 36 1.56 -32.46 4.18
C SER A 36 0.25 -31.81 4.59
N TYR A 37 -0.68 -31.68 3.65
CA TYR A 37 -2.04 -31.24 3.95
C TYR A 37 -2.91 -32.49 4.03
N ASP A 38 -3.72 -32.58 5.09
CA ASP A 38 -4.80 -33.54 5.11
C ASP A 38 -5.90 -33.01 4.19
N ASP A 39 -6.21 -33.76 3.12
CA ASP A 39 -7.36 -33.49 2.25
C ASP A 39 -8.64 -33.80 3.04
N LEU A 40 -9.10 -32.80 3.80
CA LEU A 40 -10.36 -32.86 4.54
C LEU A 40 -11.50 -32.39 3.64
N ASP A 41 -12.55 -33.21 3.50
CA ASP A 41 -13.77 -32.80 2.83
C ASP A 41 -14.54 -31.81 3.74
N PRO A 42 -14.67 -30.52 3.36
CA PRO A 42 -15.32 -29.54 4.20
C PRO A 42 -16.82 -29.83 4.39
N VAL A 43 -17.46 -30.50 3.43
CA VAL A 43 -18.89 -30.82 3.50
C VAL A 43 -19.13 -31.91 4.55
N GLU A 44 -18.26 -32.92 4.61
CA GLU A 44 -18.36 -33.97 5.64
C GLU A 44 -18.04 -33.43 7.05
N GLN A 45 -17.10 -32.49 7.16
CA GLN A 45 -16.64 -32.01 8.46
C GLN A 45 -17.51 -30.90 9.06
N TYR A 46 -17.99 -29.95 8.24
CA TYR A 46 -18.70 -28.75 8.70
C TYR A 46 -20.17 -28.72 8.26
N GLY A 47 -20.57 -29.59 7.33
CA GLY A 47 -21.91 -29.59 6.75
C GLY A 47 -22.12 -28.45 5.74
N TRP A 48 -23.20 -28.57 4.95
CA TRP A 48 -23.55 -27.63 3.89
C TRP A 48 -23.65 -26.15 4.30
N PRO A 49 -24.40 -25.76 5.34
CA PRO A 49 -24.61 -24.33 5.63
C PRO A 49 -23.32 -23.61 6.00
N TRP A 50 -22.47 -24.24 6.82
CA TRP A 50 -21.20 -23.65 7.23
C TRP A 50 -20.17 -23.65 6.10
N THR A 51 -20.14 -24.70 5.29
CA THR A 51 -19.29 -24.74 4.08
C THR A 51 -19.65 -23.57 3.15
N ILE A 52 -20.93 -23.33 2.88
CA ILE A 52 -21.35 -22.20 2.04
C ILE A 52 -20.88 -20.86 2.61
N VAL A 53 -21.02 -20.64 3.92
CA VAL A 53 -20.57 -19.41 4.60
C VAL A 53 -19.05 -19.25 4.48
N LEU A 54 -18.27 -20.31 4.72
CA LEU A 54 -16.81 -20.28 4.61
C LEU A 54 -16.35 -19.92 3.19
N TYR A 55 -16.99 -20.49 2.17
CA TYR A 55 -16.66 -20.19 0.77
C TYR A 55 -17.09 -18.76 0.36
N LEU A 56 -18.20 -18.25 0.90
CA LEU A 56 -18.59 -16.85 0.73
C LEU A 56 -17.56 -15.89 1.35
N MET A 57 -17.11 -16.17 2.58
CA MET A 57 -16.05 -15.38 3.21
C MET A 57 -14.74 -15.43 2.40
N ARG A 58 -14.43 -16.58 1.79
CA ARG A 58 -13.28 -16.71 0.88
C ARG A 58 -13.45 -15.88 -0.39
N LEU A 59 -14.67 -15.74 -0.92
CA LEU A 59 -14.92 -14.89 -2.09
C LEU A 59 -14.70 -13.40 -1.77
N LEU A 60 -15.04 -12.96 -0.54
CA LEU A 60 -14.81 -11.58 -0.11
C LEU A 60 -13.32 -11.19 -0.16
N THR A 61 -12.41 -12.11 0.16
CA THR A 61 -10.96 -11.83 0.07
C THR A 61 -10.49 -11.71 -1.37
N VAL A 62 -11.08 -12.49 -2.30
CA VAL A 62 -10.81 -12.38 -3.74
C VAL A 62 -11.32 -11.06 -4.30
N LEU A 63 -12.41 -10.50 -3.76
CA LEU A 63 -12.96 -9.23 -4.22
C LEU A 63 -12.02 -8.04 -3.99
N ALA A 64 -11.23 -8.06 -2.91
CA ALA A 64 -10.23 -7.03 -2.61
C ALA A 64 -8.96 -7.15 -3.47
N LEU A 65 -8.73 -8.32 -4.09
CA LEU A 65 -7.50 -8.67 -4.77
C LEU A 65 -7.21 -7.77 -5.99
N PRO A 66 -8.17 -7.45 -6.88
CA PRO A 66 -7.95 -6.52 -8.00
C PRO A 66 -7.52 -5.12 -7.53
N GLN A 67 -8.16 -4.60 -6.47
CA GLN A 67 -7.82 -3.30 -5.91
C GLN A 67 -6.38 -3.31 -5.35
N CYS A 68 -6.01 -4.37 -4.63
CA CYS A 68 -4.66 -4.54 -4.10
C CYS A 68 -3.61 -4.61 -5.22
N ILE A 69 -3.87 -5.35 -6.31
CA ILE A 69 -2.98 -5.43 -7.48
C ILE A 69 -2.80 -4.04 -8.09
N CYS A 70 -3.90 -3.33 -8.39
CA CYS A 70 -3.83 -2.01 -9.00
C CYS A 70 -3.05 -1.01 -8.14
N ASN A 71 -3.24 -1.03 -6.82
CA ASN A 71 -2.50 -0.18 -5.90
C ASN A 71 -1.01 -0.55 -5.84
N CYS A 72 -0.70 -1.85 -5.79
CA CYS A 72 0.69 -2.32 -5.81
C CYS A 72 1.40 -1.92 -7.12
N LEU A 73 0.75 -2.11 -8.26
CA LEU A 73 1.27 -1.66 -9.56
C LEU A 73 1.45 -0.15 -9.59
N GLY A 74 0.52 0.63 -9.04
CA GLY A 74 0.67 2.08 -8.91
C GLY A 74 1.94 2.46 -8.15
N LEU A 75 2.20 1.81 -7.01
CA LEU A 75 3.39 2.05 -6.19
C LEU A 75 4.70 1.63 -6.87
N LEU A 76 4.69 0.60 -7.71
CA LEU A 76 5.87 0.10 -8.40
C LEU A 76 6.17 0.86 -9.71
N LEU A 77 5.12 1.20 -10.47
CA LEU A 77 5.24 1.80 -11.80
C LEU A 77 5.30 3.33 -11.75
N TYR A 78 4.65 3.97 -10.77
CA TYR A 78 4.63 5.42 -10.65
C TYR A 78 5.72 5.93 -9.70
N ASN A 79 6.57 6.82 -10.21
CA ASN A 79 7.61 7.45 -9.39
C ASN A 79 7.00 8.52 -8.46
N ALA A 80 6.83 8.16 -7.19
CA ALA A 80 6.32 9.04 -6.14
C ALA A 80 7.32 10.11 -5.68
N PHE A 81 8.58 10.06 -6.14
CA PHE A 81 9.66 10.95 -5.70
C PHE A 81 10.18 11.85 -6.83
N PRO A 82 9.35 12.66 -7.51
CA PRO A 82 9.84 13.55 -8.57
C PRO A 82 10.78 14.60 -7.99
N GLU A 83 11.94 14.80 -8.63
CA GLU A 83 12.93 15.83 -8.24
C GLU A 83 12.38 17.26 -8.41
N LYS A 84 11.55 17.48 -9.44
CA LYS A 84 10.83 18.75 -9.69
C LYS A 84 9.38 18.42 -10.02
N VAL A 85 8.45 19.01 -9.29
CA VAL A 85 7.01 18.87 -9.55
C VAL A 85 6.72 19.58 -10.87
N ARG A 86 6.20 18.84 -11.87
CA ARG A 86 5.69 19.45 -13.11
C ARG A 86 4.38 20.17 -12.80
N LEU A 87 4.43 21.49 -12.68
CA LEU A 87 3.24 22.31 -12.58
C LEU A 87 2.47 22.25 -13.91
N LYS A 88 1.17 21.93 -13.85
CA LYS A 88 0.30 21.89 -15.05
C LYS A 88 -0.11 23.28 -15.56
N GLY A 89 0.19 24.33 -14.80
CA GLY A 89 -0.13 25.72 -15.12
C GLY A 89 1.03 26.65 -14.81
N SER A 90 1.03 27.82 -15.45
CA SER A 90 2.04 28.85 -15.20
C SER A 90 1.84 29.47 -13.81
N PRO A 91 2.83 29.43 -12.90
CA PRO A 91 2.73 30.12 -11.62
C PRO A 91 2.59 31.63 -11.76
N LEU A 92 2.86 32.21 -12.94
CA LEU A 92 2.67 33.65 -13.22
C LEU A 92 1.20 34.04 -13.42
N LEU A 93 0.34 33.11 -13.84
CA LEU A 93 -1.10 33.36 -14.05
C LEU A 93 -1.94 32.91 -12.84
N ALA A 94 -1.32 32.27 -11.85
CA ALA A 94 -2.01 31.85 -10.64
C ALA A 94 -2.29 33.07 -9.75
N PRO A 95 -3.49 33.20 -9.17
CA PRO A 95 -3.75 34.26 -8.20
C PRO A 95 -2.74 34.16 -7.05
N PHE A 96 -2.15 35.28 -6.64
CA PHE A 96 -1.23 35.32 -5.51
C PHE A 96 -1.99 34.94 -4.23
N ILE A 97 -1.80 33.70 -3.77
CA ILE A 97 -2.35 33.23 -2.50
C ILE A 97 -1.34 33.60 -1.40
N CYS A 98 -1.62 34.67 -0.66
CA CYS A 98 -0.87 35.03 0.52
C CYS A 98 -1.30 34.13 1.70
N ILE A 99 -0.55 33.05 1.94
CA ILE A 99 -0.77 32.19 3.10
C ILE A 99 -0.04 32.79 4.30
N ARG A 100 -0.80 33.30 5.27
CA ARG A 100 -0.25 33.64 6.60
C ARG A 100 -0.39 32.41 7.50
N VAL A 101 0.70 31.66 7.64
CA VAL A 101 0.76 30.58 8.64
C VAL A 101 1.08 31.22 9.98
N VAL A 102 0.14 31.18 10.92
CA VAL A 102 0.38 31.58 12.31
C VAL A 102 0.62 30.30 13.11
N THR A 103 1.88 30.04 13.45
CA THR A 103 2.18 29.05 14.47
C THR A 103 1.83 29.67 15.82
N ARG A 104 0.84 29.12 16.54
CA ARG A 104 0.72 29.39 17.99
C ARG A 104 1.97 28.82 18.64
N GLY A 105 2.93 29.68 18.99
CA GLY A 105 3.94 29.31 19.98
C GLY A 105 3.28 29.13 21.35
N ASP A 106 3.99 28.52 22.29
CA ASP A 106 3.49 28.24 23.65
C ASP A 106 3.30 29.50 24.53
N TYR A 107 3.34 30.70 23.96
CA TYR A 107 3.24 31.96 24.69
C TYR A 107 1.87 32.63 24.45
N PRO A 108 0.89 32.44 25.35
CA PRO A 108 -0.48 32.90 25.15
C PRO A 108 -0.64 34.43 25.19
N ASP A 109 0.33 35.18 25.73
CA ASP A 109 0.22 36.64 25.92
C ASP A 109 0.50 37.47 24.66
N LEU A 110 0.94 36.85 23.55
CA LEU A 110 1.27 37.57 22.31
C LEU A 110 0.07 37.79 21.35
N VAL A 111 -1.13 37.35 21.71
CA VAL A 111 -2.35 37.58 20.91
C VAL A 111 -3.32 38.44 21.72
N ARG A 112 -3.39 39.73 21.39
CA ARG A 112 -4.48 40.66 21.76
C ARG A 112 -5.30 41.00 20.52
#